data_AF-A0A2D2H7D8-F1
#
_entry.id   AF-A0A2D2H7D8-F1
#
_cell.length_a   1.000
_cell.length_b   1.000
_cell.length_c   1.000
_cell.angle_alpha   90.00
_cell.angle_beta   90.00
_cell.angle_gamma   90.00
#
_symmetry.space_group_name_H-M   'P 1'
#
loop_
_entity.id
_entity.type
_entity.pdbx_description
1 polymer ?
#
loop_
_entity_poly.entity_id
_entity_poly.type
_entity_poly.pdbx_seq_one_letter_code
_entity_poly.pdbx_strand_id
1 'polypeptide(L)'
;MNPSHDTLARQSLARPLTEAEVALAAALERAFAEGIHDFAALADWLQRDGVPAPSGEASPWTLEKLGAELSAINASLDDAYARRDA
;
A
#
# COMPACT_ATOMS: atom_id res chain seq x y z
N MET A 1 -15.10 5.75 -26.17
CA MET A 1 -14.45 4.72 -25.34
C MET A 1 -14.39 5.29 -23.94
N ASN A 2 -15.23 4.85 -23.00
CA ASN A 2 -15.08 5.27 -21.61
C ASN A 2 -13.89 4.50 -21.02
N PRO A 3 -12.93 5.16 -20.34
CA PRO A 3 -11.85 4.45 -19.68
C PRO A 3 -12.47 3.48 -18.66
N SER A 4 -12.04 2.22 -18.69
CA SER A 4 -12.44 1.22 -17.70
C SER A 4 -12.07 1.70 -16.29
N HIS A 5 -12.79 1.25 -15.27
CA HIS A 5 -12.55 1.64 -13.87
C HIS A 5 -11.08 1.42 -13.46
N ASP A 6 -10.44 0.38 -14.01
CA ASP A 6 -9.01 0.08 -13.91
C ASP A 6 -8.09 1.17 -14.50
N THR A 7 -8.48 1.76 -15.63
CA THR A 7 -7.76 2.87 -16.27
C THR A 7 -7.91 4.15 -15.47
N LEU A 8 -9.10 4.41 -14.91
CA LEU A 8 -9.35 5.54 -14.02
C LEU A 8 -8.58 5.41 -12.70
N ALA A 9 -8.55 4.23 -12.08
CA ALA A 9 -7.74 3.96 -10.89
C ALA A 9 -6.24 4.19 -11.15
N ARG A 10 -5.74 3.78 -12.31
CA ARG A 10 -4.37 4.07 -12.76
C ARG A 10 -4.12 5.56 -13.06
N GLN A 11 -5.15 6.32 -13.46
CA GLN A 11 -5.03 7.79 -13.66
C GLN A 11 -5.01 8.57 -12.33
N SER A 12 -5.62 8.00 -11.28
CA SER A 12 -5.55 8.46 -9.89
C SER A 12 -4.29 8.01 -9.15
N LEU A 13 -3.32 7.42 -9.83
CA LEU A 13 -1.99 7.19 -9.27
C LEU A 13 -0.98 7.92 -10.16
N ALA A 14 -0.23 8.86 -9.59
CA ALA A 14 0.74 9.62 -10.36
C ALA A 14 1.96 8.78 -10.80
N ARG A 15 2.16 7.62 -10.18
CA ARG A 15 3.09 6.57 -10.63
C ARG A 15 2.47 5.18 -10.51
N PRO A 16 2.95 4.18 -11.28
CA PRO A 16 2.58 2.79 -11.01
C PRO A 16 3.07 2.38 -9.61
N LEU A 17 2.25 1.55 -8.94
CA LEU A 17 2.67 0.82 -7.75
C LEU A 17 3.67 -0.26 -8.15
N THR A 18 4.65 -0.49 -7.29
CA THR A 18 5.57 -1.62 -7.38
C THR A 18 4.86 -2.93 -7.04
N GLU A 19 5.43 -4.07 -7.45
CA GLU A 19 4.86 -5.39 -7.13
C GLU A 19 4.68 -5.60 -5.61
N ALA A 20 5.60 -5.07 -4.80
CA ALA A 20 5.52 -5.16 -3.34
C ALA A 20 4.40 -4.29 -2.76
N GLU A 21 4.17 -3.10 -3.31
CA GLU A 21 3.05 -2.22 -2.92
C GLU A 21 1.69 -2.83 -3.32
N VAL A 22 1.62 -3.48 -4.48
CA VAL A 22 0.41 -4.22 -4.91
C VAL A 22 0.15 -5.41 -3.98
N ALA A 23 1.20 -6.16 -3.63
CA ALA A 23 1.08 -7.28 -2.69
C ALA A 23 0.59 -6.80 -1.31
N LEU A 24 1.13 -5.68 -0.81
CA LEU A 24 0.64 -5.06 0.42
C LEU A 24 -0.83 -4.66 0.30
N ALA A 25 -1.23 -3.96 -0.77
CA ALA A 25 -2.63 -3.55 -0.96
C ALA A 25 -3.59 -4.74 -0.97
N ALA A 26 -3.25 -5.81 -1.70
CA ALA A 26 -4.05 -7.04 -1.72
C ALA A 26 -4.14 -7.71 -0.34
N ALA A 27 -3.05 -7.70 0.42
CA ALA A 27 -3.02 -8.19 1.79
C ALA A 27 -3.94 -7.36 2.73
N LEU A 28 -3.91 -6.03 2.60
CA LEU A 28 -4.80 -5.13 3.34
C LEU A 28 -6.27 -5.44 3.01
N GLU A 29 -6.63 -5.55 1.73
CA GLU A 29 -7.99 -5.89 1.30
C GLU A 29 -8.49 -7.21 1.91
N ARG A 30 -7.63 -8.22 1.98
CA ARG A 30 -7.95 -9.51 2.62
C ARG A 30 -8.17 -9.36 4.12
N ALA A 31 -7.31 -8.64 4.81
CA ALA A 31 -7.45 -8.39 6.24
C ALA A 31 -8.75 -7.62 6.55
N PHE A 32 -9.10 -6.61 5.74
CA PHE A 32 -10.38 -5.90 5.88
C PHE A 32 -11.59 -6.81 5.61
N ALA A 33 -11.51 -7.70 4.61
CA ALA A 33 -12.57 -8.67 4.36
C ALA A 33 -12.76 -9.67 5.52
N GLU A 34 -11.71 -9.95 6.28
CA GLU A 34 -11.74 -10.74 7.53
C GLU A 34 -12.25 -9.94 8.75
N GLY A 35 -12.53 -8.64 8.58
CA GLY A 35 -13.02 -7.76 9.64
C GLY A 35 -11.92 -7.12 10.50
N ILE A 36 -10.67 -7.17 10.04
CA ILE A 36 -9.52 -6.58 10.75
C ILE A 36 -9.40 -5.12 10.32
N HIS A 37 -9.88 -4.21 11.17
CA HIS A 37 -9.88 -2.77 10.88
C HIS A 37 -8.92 -1.98 11.78
N ASP A 38 -8.27 -2.65 12.73
CA ASP A 38 -7.30 -2.05 13.64
C ASP A 38 -5.88 -2.19 13.09
N PHE A 39 -5.08 -1.13 13.17
CA PHE A 39 -3.73 -1.10 12.59
C PHE A 39 -2.75 -2.03 13.31
N ALA A 40 -2.90 -2.24 14.63
CA ALA A 40 -2.03 -3.17 15.35
C ALA A 40 -2.38 -4.61 14.95
N ALA A 41 -3.67 -4.95 14.94
CA ALA A 41 -4.15 -6.25 14.48
C ALA A 41 -3.77 -6.54 13.01
N LEU A 42 -3.77 -5.51 12.16
CA LEU A 42 -3.33 -5.59 10.78
C LEU A 42 -1.83 -5.87 10.66
N ALA A 43 -0.99 -5.20 11.46
CA ALA A 43 0.45 -5.46 11.49
C ALA A 43 0.75 -6.91 11.95
N ASP A 44 0.06 -7.39 12.99
CA ASP A 44 0.14 -8.78 13.42
C ASP A 44 -0.31 -9.76 12.33
N TRP A 45 -1.40 -9.45 11.61
CA TRP A 45 -1.89 -10.27 10.50
C TRP A 45 -0.88 -10.31 9.35
N LEU A 46 -0.32 -9.17 8.94
CA LEU A 46 0.71 -9.07 7.90
C LEU A 46 1.96 -9.86 8.28
N GLN A 47 2.36 -9.82 9.55
CA GLN A 47 3.48 -10.62 10.07
C GLN A 47 3.19 -12.12 9.96
N ARG A 48 1.97 -12.54 10.28
CA ARG A 48 1.54 -13.94 10.25
C ARG A 48 1.38 -14.47 8.83
N ASP A 49 0.88 -13.65 7.92
CA ASP A 49 0.71 -14.00 6.49
C ASP A 49 2.05 -13.93 5.72
N GLY A 50 3.09 -13.33 6.32
CA GLY A 50 4.44 -13.29 5.76
C GLY A 50 4.58 -12.31 4.59
N VAL A 51 3.75 -11.26 4.58
CA VAL A 51 3.74 -10.25 3.53
C VAL A 51 5.07 -9.48 3.55
N PRO A 52 5.76 -9.29 2.41
CA PRO A 52 6.99 -8.50 2.38
C PRO A 52 6.69 -7.01 2.53
N ALA A 53 7.57 -6.28 3.21
CA ALA A 53 7.48 -4.82 3.27
C ALA A 53 7.81 -4.20 1.89
N PRO A 54 7.07 -3.18 1.44
CA PRO A 54 7.36 -2.51 0.16
C PRO A 54 8.71 -1.80 0.12
N SER A 55 9.23 -1.35 1.28
CA SER A 55 10.61 -0.88 1.41
C SER A 55 11.68 -1.95 1.22
N GLY A 56 11.30 -3.24 1.25
CA GLY A 56 12.22 -4.37 1.23
C GLY A 56 12.90 -4.64 2.57
N GLU A 57 12.53 -3.93 3.64
CA GLU A 57 13.09 -4.17 4.97
C GLU A 57 12.62 -5.52 5.54
N ALA A 58 13.57 -6.37 5.93
CA ALA A 58 13.32 -7.68 6.55
C ALA A 58 12.83 -7.61 8.01
N SER A 59 12.69 -6.41 8.56
CA SER A 59 12.18 -6.18 9.92
C SER A 59 10.73 -6.68 10.07
N PRO A 60 10.31 -7.15 11.26
CA PRO A 60 8.95 -7.62 11.47
C PRO A 60 7.92 -6.51 11.26
N TRP A 61 6.69 -6.87 10.89
CA TRP A 61 5.58 -5.92 10.83
C TRP A 61 5.19 -5.50 12.24
N THR A 62 5.37 -4.21 12.51
CA THR A 62 4.89 -3.54 13.71
C THR A 62 3.96 -2.41 13.30
N LEU A 63 3.15 -1.91 14.24
CA LEU A 63 2.29 -0.75 14.01
C LEU A 63 3.10 0.45 13.49
N GLU A 64 4.27 0.70 14.09
CA GLU A 64 5.17 1.78 13.71
C GLU A 64 5.70 1.60 12.28
N LYS A 65 6.11 0.37 11.93
CA LYS A 65 6.57 0.05 10.57
C LYS A 65 5.44 0.20 9.55
N LEU A 66 4.25 -0.34 9.83
CA LEU A 66 3.09 -0.21 8.96
C LEU A 66 2.76 1.26 8.68
N GLY A 67 2.75 2.10 9.72
CA GLY A 67 2.56 3.54 9.57
C GLY A 67 3.66 4.21 8.74
N ALA A 68 4.92 3.86 8.97
CA ALA A 68 6.06 4.39 8.22
C ALA A 68 6.01 4.02 6.73
N GLU A 69 5.72 2.75 6.41
CA GLU A 69 5.58 2.27 5.03
C GLU A 69 4.44 2.98 4.31
N LEU A 70 3.26 3.05 4.92
CA LEU A 70 2.11 3.75 4.33
C LEU A 70 2.41 5.24 4.11
N SER A 71 3.08 5.88 5.06
CA SER A 71 3.50 7.28 4.95
C SER A 71 4.51 7.48 3.81
N ALA A 72 5.48 6.57 3.66
CA ALA A 72 6.47 6.62 2.58
C ALA A 72 5.84 6.40 1.21
N ILE A 73 4.89 5.46 1.08
CA ILE A 73 4.13 5.23 -0.16
C ILE A 73 3.34 6.49 -0.51
N ASN A 74 2.59 7.06 0.45
CA ASN A 74 1.83 8.28 0.22
C ASN A 74 2.73 9.46 -0.18
N ALA A 75 3.84 9.69 0.52
CA ALA A 75 4.79 10.74 0.16
C ALA A 75 5.38 10.54 -1.25
N SER A 76 5.65 9.29 -1.63
CA SER A 76 6.12 8.95 -2.97
C SER A 76 5.06 9.20 -4.05
N LEU A 77 3.78 8.93 -3.75
CA LEU A 77 2.66 9.22 -4.64
C LEU A 77 2.44 10.74 -4.76
N ASP A 78 2.49 11.47 -3.65
CA ASP A 78 2.34 12.94 -3.60
C ASP A 78 3.46 13.65 -4.38
N ASP A 79 4.71 13.19 -4.25
CA ASP A 79 5.83 13.71 -5.05
C ASP A 79 5.64 13.45 -6.55
N ALA A 80 5.16 12.25 -6.92
CA ALA A 80 4.83 11.96 -8.31
C ALA A 80 3.68 12.86 -8.82
N TYR A 81 2.71 13.18 -7.96
CA TYR A 81 1.65 14.14 -8.27
C TYR A 81 2.19 15.54 -8.50
N ALA A 82 3.03 16.05 -7.59
CA ALA A 82 3.64 17.37 -7.70
C ALA A 82 4.48 17.52 -8.97
N ARG A 83 5.16 16.46 -9.43
CA ARG A 83 5.91 16.46 -10.70
C ARG A 83 5.02 16.40 -11.95
N ARG A 84 3.79 15.91 -11.85
CA ARG A 84 2.86 15.81 -12.98
C ARG A 84 2.24 17.16 -13.34
N ASP A 85 2.11 18.04 -12.35
CA ASP A 85 1.52 19.38 -12.47
C ASP A 85 2.58 20.52 -12.48
N ALA A 86 3.87 20.19 -12.57
CA ALA A 86 4.99 21.14 -12.69
C ALA A 86 5.51 21.26 -14.14
#